data_AF-A0A9E3EKU5-F1
#
_entry.id   AF-A0A9E3EKU5-F1
#
_cell.length_a   1.000
_cell.length_b   1.000
_cell.length_c   1.000
_cell.angle_alpha   90.00
_cell.angle_beta   90.00
_cell.angle_gamma   90.00
#
_symmetry.space_group_name_H-M   'P 1'
#
loop_
_entity.id
_entity.type
_entity.pdbx_description
1 polymer ?
#
loop_
_entity_poly.entity_id
_entity_poly.type
_entity_poly.pdbx_seq_one_letter_code
_entity_poly.pdbx_strand_id
1 'polypeptide(L)' 'MQNIVERLLSGDRRALARMVTLIESGAPSAHRYLAELHQHAGRAHIVGVT' A
#
# COMPACT_ATOMS: atom_id res chain seq x y z
N MET A 1 3.45 0.81 -18.58
CA MET A 1 4.16 0.59 -17.30
C MET A 1 3.09 0.52 -16.22
N GLN A 2 2.74 -0.68 -15.73
CA GLN A 2 1.59 -0.85 -14.81
C GLN A 2 1.78 -0.04 -13.53
N ASN A 3 0.72 0.64 -13.07
CA ASN A 3 0.75 1.45 -11.86
C ASN A 3 1.05 0.54 -10.65
N ILE A 4 1.92 0.97 -9.73
CA ILE A 4 2.27 0.21 -8.52
C ILE A 4 1.03 -0.09 -7.67
N VAL A 5 0.04 0.81 -7.68
CA VAL A 5 -1.24 0.62 -6.98
C VAL A 5 -2.05 -0.52 -7.59
N GLU A 6 -2.20 -0.57 -8.92
CA GLU A 6 -2.90 -1.65 -9.61
C GLU A 6 -2.26 -3.02 -9.33
N ARG A 7 -0.93 -3.07 -9.35
CA ARG A 7 -0.17 -4.29 -9.02
C ARG A 7 -0.34 -4.69 -7.56
N LEU A 8 -0.42 -3.73 -6.65
CA LEU A 8 -0.69 -4.02 -5.25
C LEU A 8 -2.09 -4.62 -5.08
N LEU A 9 -3.09 -4.03 -5.72
CA LEU A 9 -4.49 -4.48 -5.68
C LEU A 9 -4.68 -5.87 -6.33
N SER A 10 -3.83 -6.22 -7.32
CA SER A 10 -3.81 -7.56 -7.90
C SER A 10 -3.08 -8.62 -7.06
N GLY A 11 -2.53 -8.23 -5.90
CA GLY A 11 -1.85 -9.15 -4.97
C GLY A 11 -0.36 -9.36 -5.24
N ASP A 12 0.29 -8.49 -6.03
CA ASP A 12 1.73 -8.59 -6.30
C ASP A 12 2.56 -8.32 -5.02
N ARG A 13 3.15 -9.38 -4.46
CA ARG A 13 4.03 -9.33 -3.28
C ARG A 13 5.20 -8.35 -3.42
N ARG A 14 5.77 -8.19 -4.62
CA ARG A 14 6.88 -7.25 -4.84
C ARG A 14 6.39 -5.81 -4.87
N ALA A 15 5.17 -5.56 -5.34
CA ALA A 15 4.55 -4.23 -5.27
C ALA A 15 4.29 -3.84 -3.80
N LEU A 16 3.84 -4.80 -2.97
CA LEU A 16 3.67 -4.60 -1.53
C LEU A 16 4.97 -4.21 -0.84
N ALA A 17 6.03 -5.01 -1.02
CA ALA A 17 7.32 -4.72 -0.39
C ALA A 17 7.84 -3.32 -0.77
N ARG A 18 7.73 -2.93 -2.05
CA ARG A 18 8.12 -1.59 -2.51
C ARG A 18 7.28 -0.48 -1.89
N MET A 19 5.96 -0.69 -1.76
CA MET A 19 5.08 0.30 -1.13
C MET A 19 5.44 0.52 0.34
N VAL A 20 5.71 -0.57 1.08
CA VAL A 20 6.19 -0.48 2.47
C VAL A 20 7.48 0.33 2.55
N THR A 21 8.47 0.03 1.71
CA THR A 21 9.74 0.78 1.67
C THR A 21 9.53 2.27 1.38
N LEU A 22 8.65 2.62 0.43
CA LEU A 22 8.36 4.02 0.10
C LEU A 22 7.73 4.77 1.28
N ILE A 23 6.85 4.11 2.03
CA ILE A 23 6.22 4.66 3.23
C ILE A 23 7.25 4.85 4.33
N GLU A 24 8.05 3.82 4.63
CA GLU A 24 9.08 3.86 5.67
C GLU A 24 10.17 4.90 5.39
N SER A 25 10.53 5.10 4.12
CA SER A 25 11.51 6.11 3.72
C SER A 25 10.95 7.54 3.69
N GLY A 26 9.66 7.73 3.98
CA GLY A 26 9.00 9.04 3.88
C GLY A 26 8.97 9.60 2.46
N ALA A 27 8.92 8.75 1.44
CA ALA A 27 8.95 9.22 0.06
C ALA A 27 7.74 10.12 -0.26
N PRO A 28 7.92 11.28 -0.92
CA PRO A 28 6.81 12.18 -1.24
C PRO A 28 5.69 11.53 -2.07
N SER A 29 6.05 10.55 -2.91
CA SER A 29 5.10 9.78 -3.72
C SER A 29 4.21 8.84 -2.89
N ALA A 30 4.66 8.40 -1.71
CA ALA A 30 3.92 7.47 -0.86
C ALA A 30 2.57 8.06 -0.42
N HIS A 31 2.51 9.36 -0.15
CA HIS A 31 1.27 10.03 0.25
C HIS A 31 0.18 9.94 -0.83
N ARG A 32 0.56 10.13 -2.11
CA ARG A 32 -0.37 10.01 -3.23
C ARG A 32 -0.90 8.58 -3.37
N TYR A 33 -0.03 7.59 -3.24
CA TYR A 33 -0.43 6.18 -3.33
C TYR A 33 -1.31 5.76 -2.16
N LEU A 34 -1.01 6.22 -0.94
CA LEU A 34 -1.85 5.97 0.24
C LEU A 34 -3.25 6.57 0.08
N ALA A 35 -3.36 7.79 -0.44
CA ALA A 35 -4.65 8.41 -0.73
C ALA A 35 -5.47 7.58 -1.75
N GLU A 36 -4.83 7.05 -2.79
CA GLU A 36 -5.48 6.18 -3.78
C GLU A 36 -5.89 4.83 -3.17
N LEU A 37 -5.06 4.24 -2.32
CA LEU A 37 -5.36 2.97 -1.65
C LEU A 37 -6.43 3.09 -0.57
N HIS A 38 -6.62 4.28 0.00
CA HIS A 38 -7.56 4.52 1.09
C HIS A 38 -9.00 4.12 0.74
N GLN A 39 -9.40 4.23 -0.54
CA GLN A 39 -10.72 3.80 -1.02
C GLN A 39 -10.95 2.28 -0.97
N HIS A 40 -9.87 1.48 -0.87
CA HIS A 40 -9.90 0.02 -0.84
C HIS A 40 -9.68 -0.56 0.58
N ALA A 41 -9.43 0.30 1.58
CA ALA A 41 -9.13 -0.09 2.95
C ALA A 41 -10.40 -0.32 3.81
N GLY A 42 -10.22 -0.66 5.09
CA GLY A 42 -11.31 -0.72 6.09
C GLY A 42 -12.10 -2.03 6.15
N ARG A 43 -11.77 -3.02 5.31
CA ARG A 43 -12.47 -4.33 5.28
C ARG A 43 -11.76 -5.42 6.09
N ALA A 44 -10.52 -5.19 6.51
CA ALA A 44 -9.73 -6.17 7.26
C ALA A 44 -10.13 -6.15 8.74
N HIS A 45 -10.25 -7.33 9.34
CA HIS A 45 -10.43 -7.46 10.79
C HIS A 45 -9.12 -7.09 11.50
N ILE A 46 -9.19 -6.22 12.50
CA ILE A 46 -8.04 -5.75 13.28
C ILE A 46 -8.03 -6.49 14.61
N VAL A 47 -6.97 -7.25 14.87
CA VAL A 47 -6.76 -7.98 16.14
C VAL A 47 -5.55 -7.39 16.85
N GLY A 48 -5.75 -6.85 18.05
CA GLY A 48 -4.66 -6.43 18.93
C GLY A 48 -4.18 -7.60 19.79
N VAL A 49 -2.86 -7.78 19.86
CA VAL A 49 -2.20 -8.79 20.69
C VAL A 49 -1.13 -8.08 21.51
N THR A 50 -1.06 -8.39 22.81
CA THR A 50 -0.09 -7.85 23.77
C THR A 50 0.73 -8.99 24.37
#